data_AF-A0A7R6Z5D5-F1
#
_entry.id   AF-A0A7R6Z5D5-F1
#
_cell.length_a   1.000
_cell.length_b   1.000
_cell.length_c   1.000
_cell.angle_alpha   90.00
_cell.angle_beta   90.00
_cell.angle_gamma   90.00
#
_symmetry.space_group_name_H-M   'P 1'
#
loop_
_entity.id
_entity.type
_entity.pdbx_description
1 polymer ?
#
loop_
_entity_poly.entity_id
_entity_poly.type
_entity_poly.pdbx_seq_one_letter_code
_entity_poly.pdbx_strand_id
1 'polypeptide(L)'
;MTFGTDERLKSYLDTNQLQRERMCTAVLALDKRFTKVRPRHPRGGPDGGRDIEAVLSGEQKTFGAIGFVNQANDSTDHKKKAQKKFAADLASAAAADPEIKAFVLFTNVNLTAGEKNALVEKATKSGLAYCEIFDRERIRLVLDGADGMAIRFQSLGIPMSDAEQATFFARWGDDIQSVIVDGFSEIKRSLNRMQFCMR
;
A
#
# COMPACT_ATOMS: atom_id res chain seq x y z
N MET A 1 15.21 1.38 15.74
CA MET A 1 16.03 1.02 14.56
C MET A 1 15.34 1.48 13.27
N THR A 2 15.24 2.79 13.04
CA THR A 2 14.54 3.40 11.89
C THR A 2 15.28 3.25 10.55
N PHE A 3 16.59 3.00 10.58
CA PHE A 3 17.41 2.85 9.37
C PHE A 3 17.15 1.55 8.59
N GLY A 4 16.62 0.50 9.24
CA GLY A 4 16.42 -0.80 8.59
C GLY A 4 15.35 -0.79 7.50
N THR A 5 14.28 -0.02 7.70
CA THR A 5 13.16 0.06 6.74
C THR A 5 13.58 0.78 5.46
N ASP A 6 14.26 1.93 5.59
CA ASP A 6 14.77 2.69 4.43
C ASP A 6 15.71 1.84 3.58
N GLU A 7 16.67 1.16 4.21
CA GLU A 7 17.64 0.32 3.51
C GLU A 7 16.97 -0.86 2.80
N ARG A 8 16.03 -1.56 3.43
CA ARG A 8 15.34 -2.67 2.76
C ARG A 8 14.46 -2.20 1.61
N LEU A 9 13.84 -1.02 1.68
CA LEU A 9 13.07 -0.47 0.56
C LEU A 9 13.92 -0.20 -0.68
N LYS A 10 15.24 0.00 -0.55
CA LYS A 10 16.14 0.25 -1.69
C LYS A 10 16.40 -0.97 -2.56
N SER A 11 16.53 -2.15 -1.96
CA SER A 11 17.07 -3.33 -2.65
C SER A 11 16.47 -4.68 -2.27
N TYR A 12 15.82 -4.81 -1.10
CA TYR A 12 15.35 -6.11 -0.58
C TYR A 12 14.33 -6.78 -1.50
N LEU A 13 13.58 -5.97 -2.27
CA LEU A 13 12.51 -6.42 -3.16
C LEU A 13 12.92 -6.47 -4.65
N ASP A 14 14.21 -6.37 -4.99
CA ASP A 14 14.69 -6.20 -6.37
C ASP A 14 14.27 -7.28 -7.36
N THR A 15 14.10 -8.50 -6.88
CA THR A 15 13.73 -9.66 -7.69
C THR A 15 12.30 -10.14 -7.41
N ASN A 16 11.55 -9.42 -6.56
CA ASN A 16 10.23 -9.84 -6.09
C ASN A 16 9.17 -8.78 -6.38
N GLN A 17 8.82 -8.67 -7.66
CA GLN A 17 7.80 -7.74 -8.14
C GLN A 17 6.43 -7.98 -7.48
N LEU A 18 6.04 -9.25 -7.31
CA LEU A 18 4.79 -9.60 -6.64
C LEU A 18 4.74 -9.08 -5.20
N GLN A 19 5.85 -9.16 -4.46
CA GLN A 19 5.89 -8.64 -3.09
C GLN A 19 5.87 -7.10 -3.06
N ARG A 20 6.45 -6.42 -4.05
CA ARG A 20 6.30 -4.95 -4.19
C ARG A 20 4.84 -4.56 -4.35
N GLU A 21 4.11 -5.27 -5.21
CA GLU A 21 2.68 -5.08 -5.45
C GLU A 21 1.85 -5.29 -4.20
N ARG A 22 2.05 -6.43 -3.52
CA ARG A 22 1.36 -6.74 -2.26
C ARG A 22 1.63 -5.69 -1.19
N MET A 23 2.89 -5.30 -1.02
CA MET A 23 3.27 -4.29 -0.03
C MET A 23 2.62 -2.94 -0.33
N CYS A 24 2.72 -2.43 -1.56
CA CYS A 24 2.15 -1.13 -1.92
C CYS A 24 0.62 -1.14 -1.85
N THR A 25 -0.02 -2.25 -2.21
CA THR A 25 -1.48 -2.44 -2.05
C THR A 25 -1.88 -2.36 -0.58
N ALA A 26 -1.16 -3.06 0.30
CA ALA A 26 -1.42 -3.03 1.73
C ALA A 26 -1.16 -1.64 2.34
N VAL A 27 -0.10 -0.96 1.92
CA VAL A 27 0.20 0.42 2.33
C VAL A 27 -0.93 1.38 1.91
N LEU A 28 -1.46 1.24 0.69
CA LEU A 28 -2.59 2.06 0.24
C LEU A 28 -3.86 1.78 1.07
N ALA A 29 -4.10 0.52 1.42
CA ALA A 29 -5.26 0.10 2.20
C ALA A 29 -5.28 0.65 3.64
N LEU A 30 -4.13 1.08 4.17
CA LEU A 30 -4.07 1.77 5.47
C LEU A 30 -4.57 3.23 5.41
N ASP A 31 -4.54 3.86 4.24
CA ASP A 31 -5.08 5.20 4.07
C ASP A 31 -6.60 5.12 3.89
N LYS A 32 -7.34 5.49 4.95
CA LYS A 32 -8.80 5.41 5.04
C LYS A 32 -9.55 6.17 3.95
N ARG A 33 -8.90 7.11 3.26
CA ARG A 33 -9.49 7.82 2.11
C ARG A 33 -9.69 6.89 0.92
N PHE A 34 -8.89 5.83 0.82
CA PHE A 34 -9.02 4.81 -0.22
C PHE A 34 -9.81 3.61 0.29
N THR A 35 -10.75 3.15 -0.53
CA THR A 35 -11.62 2.01 -0.26
C THR A 35 -11.57 1.03 -1.43
N LYS A 36 -12.06 -0.20 -1.23
CA LYS A 36 -12.07 -1.27 -2.26
C LYS A 36 -10.69 -1.50 -2.91
N VAL A 37 -9.62 -1.33 -2.13
CA VAL A 37 -8.24 -1.48 -2.60
C VAL A 37 -7.98 -2.94 -2.97
N ARG A 38 -7.58 -3.19 -4.22
CA ARG A 38 -7.30 -4.54 -4.73
C ARG A 38 -6.14 -4.54 -5.73
N PRO A 39 -5.30 -5.60 -5.73
CA PRO A 39 -4.32 -5.80 -6.80
C PRO A 39 -5.06 -6.18 -8.09
N ARG A 40 -4.55 -5.76 -9.24
CA ARG A 40 -5.19 -6.14 -10.50
C ARG A 40 -4.78 -7.52 -11.01
N HIS A 41 -3.50 -7.89 -10.93
CA HIS A 41 -3.04 -9.26 -11.16
C HIS A 41 -2.59 -9.94 -9.86
N PRO A 42 -3.48 -10.68 -9.16
CA PRO A 42 -3.12 -11.41 -7.94
C PRO A 42 -1.97 -12.43 -8.10
N ARG A 43 -1.70 -12.87 -9.33
CA ARG A 43 -0.66 -13.86 -9.68
C ARG A 43 0.50 -13.30 -10.53
N GLY A 44 0.53 -11.98 -10.77
CA GLY A 44 1.51 -11.32 -11.64
C GLY A 44 1.21 -11.47 -13.14
N GLY A 45 1.52 -10.42 -13.91
CA GLY A 45 1.32 -10.33 -15.35
C GLY A 45 1.55 -8.89 -15.86
N PRO A 46 1.69 -8.65 -17.17
CA PRO A 46 1.88 -7.29 -17.69
C PRO A 46 0.61 -6.44 -17.50
N ASP A 47 0.56 -5.64 -16.43
CA ASP A 47 -0.65 -4.90 -16.05
C ASP A 47 -0.86 -3.56 -16.81
N GLY A 48 -0.03 -3.31 -17.82
CA GLY A 48 -0.10 -2.08 -18.63
C GLY A 48 0.03 -0.82 -17.77
N GLY A 49 0.85 -0.87 -16.71
CA GLY A 49 1.17 0.26 -15.85
C GLY A 49 0.15 0.57 -14.76
N ARG A 50 -0.72 -0.37 -14.42
CA ARG A 50 -1.82 -0.14 -13.48
C ARG A 50 -1.96 -1.35 -12.56
N ASP A 51 -1.17 -1.34 -11.50
CA ASP A 51 -0.94 -2.50 -10.62
C ASP A 51 -2.00 -2.61 -9.51
N ILE A 52 -2.59 -1.47 -9.12
CA ILE A 52 -3.56 -1.36 -8.02
C ILE A 52 -4.82 -0.65 -8.53
N GLU A 53 -5.99 -1.08 -8.04
CA GLU A 53 -7.26 -0.37 -8.21
C GLU A 53 -7.87 -0.05 -6.84
N ALA A 54 -8.43 1.15 -6.71
CA ALA A 54 -9.09 1.63 -5.50
C ALA A 54 -10.18 2.65 -5.82
N VAL A 55 -10.93 3.05 -4.80
CA VAL A 55 -11.90 4.15 -4.85
C VAL A 55 -11.56 5.17 -3.78
N LEU A 56 -11.20 6.38 -4.21
CA LEU A 56 -10.89 7.52 -3.35
C LEU A 56 -12.17 8.24 -2.94
N SER A 57 -12.31 8.52 -1.64
CA SER A 57 -13.46 9.24 -1.05
C SER A 57 -14.82 8.65 -1.41
N GLY A 58 -14.88 7.33 -1.63
CA GLY A 58 -16.12 6.60 -1.94
C GLY A 58 -16.61 6.67 -3.40
N GLU A 59 -16.07 7.57 -4.22
CA GLU A 59 -16.60 7.83 -5.57
C GLU A 59 -15.53 7.80 -6.67
N GLN A 60 -14.31 8.26 -6.38
CA GLN A 60 -13.31 8.53 -7.41
C GLN A 60 -12.52 7.27 -7.74
N LYS A 61 -12.78 6.71 -8.93
CA LYS A 61 -12.00 5.57 -9.42
C LYS A 61 -10.52 5.93 -9.51
N THR A 62 -9.71 5.09 -8.89
CA THR A 62 -8.27 5.31 -8.69
C THR A 62 -7.47 4.14 -9.24
N PHE A 63 -6.42 4.42 -10.01
CA PHE A 63 -5.38 3.43 -10.29
C PHE A 63 -4.07 3.79 -9.58
N GLY A 64 -3.37 2.76 -9.11
CA GLY A 64 -2.04 2.87 -8.55
C GLY A 64 -1.02 2.20 -9.46
N ALA A 65 0.16 2.80 -9.56
CA ALA A 65 1.31 2.28 -10.30
C ALA A 65 2.55 2.18 -9.41
N ILE A 66 3.36 1.16 -9.63
CA ILE A 66 4.56 0.87 -8.86
C ILE A 66 5.80 1.08 -9.73
N GLY A 67 6.45 2.22 -9.51
CA GLY A 67 7.68 2.64 -10.16
C GLY A 67 8.92 2.41 -9.30
N PHE A 68 9.06 1.22 -8.74
CA PHE A 68 10.25 0.84 -7.98
C PHE A 68 11.46 0.65 -8.92
N VAL A 69 12.61 1.13 -8.48
CA VAL A 69 13.89 0.98 -9.17
C VAL A 69 14.78 0.06 -8.34
N ASN A 70 15.46 -0.88 -9.00
CA ASN A 70 16.39 -1.77 -8.33
C ASN A 70 17.61 -0.99 -7.80
N GLN A 71 18.09 -1.37 -6.61
CA GLN A 71 19.19 -0.69 -5.93
C GLN A 71 18.99 0.84 -5.87
N ALA A 72 17.82 1.28 -5.38
CA ALA A 72 17.48 2.69 -5.35
C ALA A 72 18.48 3.51 -4.52
N ASN A 73 19.01 4.59 -5.12
CA ASN A 73 20.06 5.43 -4.52
C ASN A 73 19.81 6.93 -4.70
N ASP A 74 18.59 7.33 -5.05
CA ASP A 74 18.14 8.72 -5.23
C ASP A 74 18.93 9.55 -6.25
N SER A 75 19.76 8.88 -7.07
CA SER A 75 20.46 9.51 -8.19
C SER A 75 19.48 10.16 -9.16
N THR A 76 19.94 11.19 -9.86
CA THR A 76 19.18 11.87 -10.90
C THR A 76 18.60 10.89 -11.93
N ASP A 77 19.34 9.81 -12.24
CA ASP A 77 18.88 8.80 -13.17
C ASP A 77 17.74 7.94 -12.62
N HIS A 78 17.80 7.56 -11.33
CA HIS A 78 16.72 6.80 -10.69
C HIS A 78 15.46 7.64 -10.54
N LYS A 79 15.61 8.92 -10.19
CA LYS A 79 14.51 9.89 -10.17
C LYS A 79 13.87 10.05 -11.55
N LYS A 80 14.68 10.23 -12.60
CA LYS A 80 14.21 10.29 -13.99
C LYS A 80 13.48 9.00 -14.41
N LYS A 81 13.99 7.83 -14.02
CA LYS A 81 13.32 6.54 -14.26
C LYS A 81 11.93 6.50 -13.61
N ALA A 82 11.82 6.88 -12.34
CA ALA A 82 10.54 6.94 -11.64
C ALA A 82 9.56 7.93 -12.29
N GLN A 83 10.01 9.12 -12.68
CA GLN A 83 9.19 10.13 -13.37
C GLN A 83 8.76 9.67 -14.78
N LYS A 84 9.63 8.99 -15.52
CA LYS A 84 9.30 8.42 -16.84
C LYS A 84 8.26 7.31 -16.70
N LYS A 85 8.42 6.45 -15.69
CA LYS A 85 7.48 5.36 -15.38
C LYS A 85 6.11 5.93 -15.01
N PHE A 86 6.06 6.93 -14.13
CA PHE A 86 4.85 7.67 -13.81
C PHE A 86 4.14 8.20 -15.06
N ALA A 87 4.86 8.88 -15.95
CA ALA A 87 4.27 9.46 -17.15
C ALA A 87 3.69 8.40 -18.10
N ALA A 88 4.39 7.28 -18.27
CA ALA A 88 3.93 6.18 -19.12
C ALA A 88 2.70 5.47 -18.53
N ASP A 89 2.71 5.24 -17.22
CA ASP A 89 1.64 4.56 -16.50
C ASP A 89 0.39 5.43 -16.39
N LEU A 90 0.55 6.73 -16.14
CA LEU A 90 -0.54 7.70 -16.15
C LEU A 90 -1.21 7.78 -17.52
N ALA A 91 -0.44 7.84 -18.60
CA ALA A 91 -0.98 7.85 -19.96
C ALA A 91 -1.73 6.55 -20.27
N SER A 92 -1.19 5.40 -19.83
CA SER A 92 -1.84 4.09 -20.00
C SER A 92 -3.12 3.97 -19.15
N ALA A 93 -3.13 4.57 -17.96
CA ALA A 93 -4.30 4.66 -17.08
C ALA A 93 -5.43 5.48 -17.71
N ALA A 94 -5.11 6.71 -18.15
CA ALA A 94 -6.09 7.60 -18.78
C ALA A 94 -6.62 7.03 -20.12
N ALA A 95 -5.78 6.36 -20.90
CA ALA A 95 -6.20 5.74 -22.16
C ALA A 95 -7.09 4.52 -21.95
N ALA A 96 -6.85 3.75 -20.89
CA ALA A 96 -7.60 2.52 -20.65
C ALA A 96 -8.93 2.74 -19.94
N ASP A 97 -9.08 3.84 -19.20
CA ASP A 97 -10.34 4.20 -18.55
C ASP A 97 -10.51 5.73 -18.49
N PRO A 98 -11.35 6.32 -19.35
CA PRO A 98 -11.62 7.76 -19.35
C PRO A 98 -12.31 8.27 -18.07
N GLU A 99 -12.89 7.39 -17.26
CA GLU A 99 -13.58 7.78 -16.02
C GLU A 99 -12.64 7.88 -14.82
N ILE A 100 -11.37 7.51 -14.96
CA ILE A 100 -10.39 7.64 -13.88
C ILE A 100 -10.30 9.09 -13.40
N LYS A 101 -10.43 9.29 -12.08
CA LYS A 101 -10.34 10.62 -11.46
C LYS A 101 -9.10 10.79 -10.59
N ALA A 102 -8.51 9.69 -10.13
CA ALA A 102 -7.38 9.72 -9.23
C ALA A 102 -6.26 8.76 -9.67
N PHE A 103 -5.02 9.13 -9.42
CA PHE A 103 -3.86 8.27 -9.70
C PHE A 103 -2.85 8.30 -8.55
N VAL A 104 -2.26 7.14 -8.26
CA VAL A 104 -1.29 6.99 -7.16
C VAL A 104 0.00 6.40 -7.71
N LEU A 105 1.14 7.02 -7.38
CA LEU A 105 2.46 6.48 -7.68
C LEU A 105 3.14 5.98 -6.42
N PHE A 106 3.64 4.75 -6.46
CA PHE A 106 4.57 4.22 -5.47
C PHE A 106 5.98 4.15 -6.06
N THR A 107 6.97 4.69 -5.36
CA THR A 107 8.38 4.60 -5.76
C THR A 107 9.27 4.46 -4.54
N ASN A 108 10.34 3.67 -4.66
CA ASN A 108 11.37 3.53 -3.63
C ASN A 108 12.52 4.55 -3.80
N VAL A 109 12.29 5.59 -4.59
CA VAL A 109 13.20 6.72 -4.75
C VAL A 109 12.65 7.92 -3.98
N ASN A 110 13.50 8.65 -3.26
CA ASN A 110 13.10 9.89 -2.62
C ASN A 110 12.98 11.02 -3.64
N LEU A 111 11.82 11.69 -3.63
CA LEU A 111 11.53 12.82 -4.50
C LEU A 111 11.45 14.10 -3.67
N THR A 112 12.05 15.17 -4.19
CA THR A 112 11.93 16.51 -3.60
C THR A 112 10.49 17.01 -3.71
N ALA A 113 10.13 18.02 -2.91
CA ALA A 113 8.82 18.65 -2.99
C ALA A 113 8.53 19.20 -4.41
N GLY A 114 9.52 19.82 -5.06
CA GLY A 114 9.37 20.32 -6.43
C GLY A 114 9.14 19.21 -7.46
N GLU A 115 9.87 18.10 -7.36
CA GLU A 115 9.67 16.93 -8.23
C GLU A 115 8.27 16.31 -8.05
N LYS A 116 7.78 16.25 -6.80
CA LYS A 116 6.42 15.77 -6.51
C LYS A 116 5.35 16.70 -7.09
N ASN A 117 5.49 18.00 -6.89
CA ASN A 117 4.54 18.98 -7.43
C ASN A 117 4.49 18.93 -8.96
N ALA A 118 5.63 18.79 -9.63
CA ALA A 118 5.68 18.66 -11.10
C ALA A 118 4.94 17.41 -11.61
N LEU A 119 4.99 16.30 -10.87
CA LEU A 119 4.26 15.08 -11.22
C LEU A 119 2.74 15.26 -10.99
N VAL A 120 2.34 15.89 -9.89
CA VAL A 120 0.93 16.21 -9.62
C VAL A 120 0.37 17.14 -10.69
N GLU A 121 1.08 18.21 -11.05
CA GLU A 121 0.69 19.12 -12.12
C GLU A 121 0.51 18.40 -13.46
N LYS A 122 1.37 17.42 -13.76
CA LYS A 122 1.26 16.61 -14.98
C LYS A 122 0.00 15.75 -14.98
N ALA A 123 -0.38 15.18 -13.84
CA ALA A 123 -1.64 14.45 -13.70
C ALA A 123 -2.86 15.37 -13.85
N THR A 124 -2.85 16.54 -13.22
CA THR A 124 -3.93 17.53 -13.35
C THR A 124 -4.09 17.99 -14.80
N LYS A 125 -2.98 18.26 -15.51
CA LYS A 125 -3.00 18.60 -16.95
C LYS A 125 -3.53 17.47 -17.83
N SER A 126 -3.45 16.23 -17.35
CA SER A 126 -4.01 15.05 -18.05
C SER A 126 -5.50 14.82 -17.74
N GLY A 127 -6.14 15.71 -16.97
CA GLY A 127 -7.57 15.67 -16.66
C GLY A 127 -7.94 14.95 -15.37
N LEU A 128 -6.97 14.53 -14.55
CA LEU A 128 -7.24 13.89 -13.27
C LEU A 128 -7.54 14.93 -12.18
N ALA A 129 -8.51 14.61 -11.32
CA ALA A 129 -8.88 15.44 -10.18
C ALA A 129 -7.89 15.30 -9.01
N TYR A 130 -7.24 14.14 -8.88
CA TYR A 130 -6.33 13.85 -7.78
C TYR A 130 -5.10 13.05 -8.23
N CYS A 131 -3.95 13.37 -7.64
CA CYS A 131 -2.73 12.60 -7.81
C CYS A 131 -1.98 12.52 -6.50
N GLU A 132 -1.53 11.33 -6.13
CA GLU A 132 -0.82 11.07 -4.88
C GLU A 132 0.51 10.38 -5.15
N ILE A 133 1.53 10.77 -4.40
CA ILE A 133 2.88 10.21 -4.54
C ILE A 133 3.32 9.65 -3.21
N PHE A 134 3.60 8.34 -3.20
CA PHE A 134 4.25 7.60 -2.14
C PHE A 134 5.70 7.37 -2.56
N ASP A 135 6.56 8.32 -2.18
CA ASP A 135 8.02 8.15 -2.25
C ASP A 135 8.53 7.26 -1.11
N ARG A 136 9.83 6.92 -1.14
CA ARG A 136 10.41 5.99 -0.17
C ARG A 136 10.19 6.44 1.26
N GLU A 137 10.40 7.73 1.56
CA GLU A 137 10.20 8.29 2.89
C GLU A 137 8.76 8.17 3.37
N ARG A 138 7.76 8.48 2.52
CA ARG A 138 6.36 8.30 2.90
C ARG A 138 6.00 6.83 3.14
N ILE A 139 6.49 5.93 2.29
CA ILE A 139 6.30 4.48 2.48
C ILE A 139 6.93 4.04 3.81
N ARG A 140 8.15 4.49 4.10
CA ARG A 140 8.87 4.22 5.35
C ARG A 140 8.05 4.65 6.57
N LEU A 141 7.52 5.88 6.56
CA LEU A 141 6.70 6.41 7.65
C LEU A 141 5.44 5.58 7.89
N VAL A 142 4.77 5.12 6.82
CA VAL A 142 3.61 4.23 6.96
C VAL A 142 4.02 2.88 7.55
N LEU A 143 5.09 2.26 7.04
CA LEU A 143 5.56 0.95 7.49
C LEU A 143 6.12 0.95 8.92
N ASP A 144 6.70 2.05 9.37
CA ASP A 144 7.19 2.21 10.74
C ASP A 144 6.07 2.60 11.73
N GLY A 145 4.88 2.98 11.23
CA GLY A 145 3.70 3.26 12.05
C GLY A 145 3.03 2.00 12.59
N ALA A 146 2.27 2.13 13.68
CA ALA A 146 1.63 1.01 14.38
C ALA A 146 0.78 0.10 13.46
N ASP A 147 0.05 0.70 12.52
CA ASP A 147 -0.81 -0.03 11.59
C ASP A 147 0.02 -0.66 10.43
N GLY A 148 1.25 -0.20 10.18
CA GLY A 148 2.14 -0.69 9.12
C GLY A 148 3.18 -1.72 9.54
N MET A 149 3.41 -1.93 10.84
CA MET A 149 4.41 -2.86 11.37
C MET A 149 4.23 -4.29 10.87
N ALA A 150 2.98 -4.77 10.75
CA ALA A 150 2.67 -6.10 10.23
C ALA A 150 3.05 -6.22 8.74
N ILE A 151 2.77 -5.19 7.93
CA ILE A 151 3.13 -5.15 6.51
C ILE A 151 4.66 -5.12 6.36
N ARG A 152 5.33 -4.32 7.20
CA ARG A 152 6.80 -4.22 7.24
C ARG A 152 7.44 -5.57 7.53
N PHE A 153 6.91 -6.32 8.50
CA PHE A 153 7.38 -7.66 8.81
C PHE A 153 7.15 -8.62 7.63
N GLN A 154 5.94 -8.67 7.08
CA GLN A 154 5.60 -9.60 5.99
C GLN A 154 6.36 -9.31 4.69
N SER A 155 6.56 -8.03 4.37
CA SER A 155 7.11 -7.62 3.08
C SER A 155 8.61 -7.42 3.11
N LEU A 156 9.12 -6.84 4.19
CA LEU A 156 10.53 -6.53 4.32
C LEU A 156 11.24 -7.48 5.27
N GLY A 157 10.57 -8.40 5.97
CA GLY A 157 11.21 -9.33 6.90
C GLY A 157 11.87 -8.64 8.09
N ILE A 158 11.36 -7.47 8.50
CA ILE A 158 11.88 -6.69 9.63
C ILE A 158 11.03 -6.99 10.86
N PRO A 159 11.58 -7.67 11.89
CA PRO A 159 10.85 -7.95 13.12
C PRO A 159 10.55 -6.67 13.90
N MET A 160 9.49 -6.69 14.70
CA MET A 160 9.19 -5.64 15.66
C MET A 160 10.13 -5.74 16.86
N SER A 161 10.70 -4.61 17.27
CA SER A 161 11.34 -4.48 18.59
C SER A 161 10.33 -4.61 19.72
N ASP A 162 10.78 -4.87 20.95
CA ASP A 162 9.90 -5.03 22.12
C ASP A 162 8.97 -3.82 22.33
N ALA A 163 9.48 -2.60 22.12
CA ALA A 163 8.69 -1.38 22.20
C ALA A 163 7.62 -1.28 21.09
N GLU A 164 7.95 -1.72 19.88
CA GLU A 164 7.00 -1.78 18.76
C GLU A 164 5.96 -2.88 18.98
N GLN A 165 6.33 -4.02 19.55
CA GLN A 165 5.40 -5.07 19.96
C GLN A 165 4.41 -4.56 21.01
N ALA A 166 4.90 -3.85 22.03
CA ALA A 166 4.03 -3.23 23.04
C ALA A 166 3.05 -2.23 22.40
N THR A 167 3.53 -1.42 21.46
CA THR A 167 2.69 -0.47 20.70
C THR A 167 1.63 -1.20 19.87
N PHE A 168 2.02 -2.29 19.20
CA PHE A 168 1.11 -3.12 18.42
C PHE A 168 0.01 -3.71 19.30
N PHE A 169 0.35 -4.31 20.45
CA PHE A 169 -0.65 -4.86 21.37
C PHE A 169 -1.52 -3.78 22.00
N ALA A 170 -0.98 -2.61 22.32
CA ALA A 170 -1.81 -1.49 22.81
C ALA A 170 -2.81 -0.99 21.75
N ARG A 171 -2.44 -1.05 20.47
CA ARG A 171 -3.29 -0.63 19.35
C ARG A 171 -4.38 -1.64 19.01
N TRP A 172 -4.03 -2.92 18.97
CA TRP A 172 -4.87 -4.00 18.45
C TRP A 172 -5.43 -4.93 19.53
N GLY A 173 -5.02 -4.76 20.80
CA GLY A 173 -5.41 -5.63 21.90
C GLY A 173 -6.91 -5.70 22.11
N ASP A 174 -7.58 -4.54 22.08
CA ASP A 174 -9.04 -4.46 22.24
C ASP A 174 -9.78 -5.14 21.08
N ASP A 175 -9.32 -4.96 19.84
CA ASP A 175 -9.89 -5.59 18.66
C ASP A 175 -9.75 -7.11 18.72
N ILE A 176 -8.57 -7.61 19.10
CA ILE A 176 -8.31 -9.04 19.28
C ILE A 176 -9.23 -9.62 20.36
N GLN A 177 -9.34 -8.92 21.49
CA GLN A 177 -10.20 -9.35 22.58
C GLN A 177 -11.67 -9.41 22.14
N SER A 178 -12.13 -8.40 21.40
CA SER A 178 -13.50 -8.36 20.86
C SER A 178 -13.80 -9.57 19.98
N VAL A 179 -12.93 -9.86 19.00
CA VAL A 179 -13.10 -11.01 18.10
C VAL A 179 -13.13 -12.34 18.86
N ILE A 180 -12.29 -12.48 19.89
CA ILE A 180 -12.26 -13.69 20.73
C ILE A 180 -13.58 -13.84 21.50
N VAL A 181 -14.08 -12.76 22.11
CA VAL A 181 -15.34 -12.77 22.88
C VAL A 181 -16.53 -13.09 21.98
N ASP A 182 -16.58 -12.51 20.78
CA ASP A 182 -17.64 -12.78 19.81
C ASP A 182 -17.64 -14.24 19.35
N GLY A 183 -16.45 -14.77 19.01
CA GLY A 183 -16.30 -16.17 18.59
C GLY A 183 -16.73 -17.15 19.69
N PHE A 184 -16.32 -16.94 20.94
CA PHE A 184 -16.74 -17.78 22.06
C PHE A 184 -18.25 -17.70 22.32
N SER A 185 -18.84 -16.51 22.17
CA SER A 185 -20.28 -16.31 22.33
C SER A 185 -21.08 -17.08 21.28
N GLU A 186 -20.59 -17.12 20.03
CA GLU A 186 -21.20 -17.89 18.95
C GLU A 186 -21.12 -19.40 19.20
N ILE A 187 -19.94 -19.91 19.61
CA ILE A 187 -19.75 -21.32 19.98
C ILE A 187 -20.71 -21.71 21.12
N LYS A 188 -20.83 -20.87 22.16
CA LYS A 188 -21.74 -21.11 23.29
C LYS A 188 -23.20 -21.19 22.84
N ARG A 189 -23.64 -20.30 21.92
CA ARG A 189 -24.99 -20.36 21.35
C ARG A 189 -25.23 -21.64 20.56
N SER A 190 -24.24 -22.11 19.80
CA SER A 190 -24.33 -23.35 19.02
C SER A 190 -24.40 -24.59 19.92
N LEU A 191 -23.58 -24.63 20.99
CA LEU A 191 -23.64 -25.69 22.00
C LEU A 191 -25.00 -25.75 22.70
N ASN A 192 -25.55 -24.60 23.11
CA ASN A 192 -26.87 -24.55 23.75
C ASN A 192 -27.98 -25.04 22.82
N ARG A 193 -27.90 -24.74 21.51
CA ARG A 193 -28.86 -25.26 20.51
C ARG A 193 -28.74 -26.78 20.35
N MET A 194 -27.53 -27.32 20.31
CA MET A 194 -27.33 -28.78 20.24
C MET A 194 -27.85 -29.48 21.50
N GLN A 195 -27.57 -28.93 22.69
CA GLN A 195 -28.12 -29.47 23.94
C GLN A 195 -29.65 -29.40 23.99
N PHE A 196 -30.25 -28.36 23.40
CA PHE A 196 -31.71 -28.27 23.27
C PHE A 196 -32.27 -29.35 22.33
N CYS A 197 -31.61 -29.66 21.20
CA CYS A 197 -32.06 -30.70 20.28
C CYS A 197 -31.81 -32.14 20.78
N MET A 198 -30.94 -32.32 21.77
CA MET A 198 -30.66 -33.64 22.39
C MET A 198 -31.53 -33.91 23.64
N ARG A 199 -32.36 -32.94 24.06
CA ARG A 199 -33.40 -33.10 25.09
C ARG A 199 -34.76 -33.27 24.44
#